data_AF-A0A803Q6Y2-F1
#
_entry.id   AF-A0A803Q6Y2-F1
#
_cell.length_a   1.000
_cell.length_b   1.000
_cell.length_c   1.000
_cell.angle_alpha   90.00
_cell.angle_beta   90.00
_cell.angle_gamma   90.00
#
_symmetry.space_group_name_H-M   'P 1'
#
loop_
_entity.id
_entity.type
_entity.pdbx_description
1 polymer ?
#
loop_
_entity_poly.entity_id
_entity_poly.type
_entity_poly.pdbx_seq_one_letter_code
_entity_poly.pdbx_strand_id
1 'polypeptide(L)'
;MLVMALLSLSSMILGCLARSHDWRMLEAYTVGKLGVVEINYIKKALSWIQRHSWSNVVVETDSLVCVQAIQCDLHMPSELAY
;
A
#
# COMPACT_ATOMS: atom_id res chain seq x y z
N MET A 1 -6.05 -14.14 8.10
CA MET A 1 -5.43 -12.81 8.21
C MET A 1 -4.51 -12.63 7.03
N LEU A 2 -4.77 -11.64 6.17
CA LEU A 2 -3.94 -11.37 5.00
C LEU A 2 -2.96 -10.26 5.37
N VAL A 3 -1.67 -10.48 5.16
CA VAL A 3 -0.64 -9.49 5.46
C VAL A 3 -0.20 -8.87 4.14
N MET A 4 -0.30 -7.55 4.06
CA MET A 4 0.27 -6.75 2.99
C MET A 4 1.53 -6.06 3.48
N ALA A 5 2.67 -6.41 2.91
CA ALA A 5 3.89 -5.66 3.11
C ALA A 5 4.05 -4.62 2.00
N LEU A 6 4.03 -3.34 2.37
CA LEU A 6 4.42 -2.20 1.56
C LEU A 6 5.92 -1.97 1.79
N LEU A 7 6.73 -2.27 0.78
CA LEU A 7 8.18 -2.10 0.81
C LEU A 7 8.56 -0.88 -0.02
N SER A 8 9.04 0.18 0.65
CA SER A 8 9.60 1.36 0.02
C SER A 8 11.06 1.08 -0.37
N LEU A 9 11.29 0.52 -1.56
CA LEU A 9 12.63 0.07 -1.99
C LEU A 9 13.55 1.23 -2.42
N SER A 10 12.94 2.35 -2.82
CA SER A 10 13.56 3.65 -3.08
C SER A 10 12.40 4.62 -3.23
N SER A 11 12.58 5.92 -2.97
CA SER A 11 11.55 6.98 -3.08
C SER A 11 10.81 7.09 -4.44
N MET A 12 11.08 6.20 -5.38
CA MET A 12 10.49 6.11 -6.72
C MET A 12 9.67 4.84 -6.97
N ILE A 13 9.83 3.79 -6.15
CA ILE A 13 9.24 2.46 -6.38
C ILE A 13 8.59 1.93 -5.12
N LEU A 14 7.29 1.64 -5.21
CA LEU A 14 6.56 0.87 -4.21
C LEU A 14 6.55 -0.60 -4.62
N GLY A 15 7.05 -1.47 -3.75
CA GLY A 15 6.77 -2.90 -3.77
C GLY A 15 5.60 -3.23 -2.85
N CYS A 16 4.70 -4.08 -3.29
CA CYS A 16 3.60 -4.60 -2.48
C CYS A 16 3.56 -6.11 -2.57
N LEU A 17 3.41 -6.75 -1.42
CA LEU A 17 3.33 -8.19 -1.30
C LEU A 17 2.11 -8.58 -0.49
N ALA A 18 1.17 -9.30 -1.09
CA ALA A 18 0.07 -9.95 -0.38
C ALA A 18 0.47 -11.37 0.03
N ARG A 19 0.31 -11.68 1.31
CA ARG A 19 0.64 -12.98 1.88
C ARG A 19 -0.51 -13.52 2.73
N SER A 20 -0.75 -14.82 2.63
CA SER A 20 -1.65 -15.54 3.54
C SER A 20 -1.01 -15.71 4.92
N HIS A 21 -1.84 -15.95 5.93
CA HIS A 21 -1.41 -16.33 7.29
C HIS A 21 -0.46 -17.53 7.35
N ASP A 22 -0.53 -18.44 6.37
CA ASP A 22 0.40 -19.58 6.23
C ASP A 22 1.75 -19.20 5.60
N TRP A 23 2.09 -17.92 5.59
CA TRP A 23 3.29 -17.36 4.96
C TRP A 23 3.40 -17.59 3.44
N ARG A 24 2.34 -18.11 2.81
CA ARG A 24 2.28 -18.29 1.35
C ARG A 24 2.06 -16.95 0.66
N MET A 25 2.96 -16.61 -0.27
CA MET A 25 2.77 -15.46 -1.15
C MET A 25 1.57 -15.73 -2.05
N LEU A 26 0.62 -14.79 -2.04
CA LEU A 26 -0.54 -14.84 -2.92
C LEU A 26 -0.25 -14.07 -4.20
N GLU A 27 0.20 -12.83 -4.04
CA GLU A 27 0.48 -11.94 -5.16
C GLU A 27 1.52 -10.90 -4.75
N ALA A 28 2.31 -10.46 -5.72
CA ALA A 28 3.25 -9.36 -5.57
C ALA A 28 3.07 -8.42 -6.74
N TYR A 29 3.05 -7.12 -6.47
CA TYR A 29 3.05 -6.11 -7.53
C TYR A 29 4.00 -4.98 -7.18
N THR A 30 4.65 -4.43 -8.20
CA THR A 30 5.55 -3.28 -8.07
C THR A 30 5.01 -2.14 -8.90
N VAL A 31 4.95 -0.94 -8.32
CA VAL A 31 4.60 0.28 -9.03
C VAL A 31 5.76 1.25 -8.92
N GLY A 32 6.41 1.51 -10.05
CA GLY A 32 7.38 2.58 -10.18
C GLY A 32 6.77 3.74 -10.97
N LYS A 33 6.72 4.93 -10.39
CA LYS A 33 6.40 6.15 -11.14
C LYS A 33 7.19 7.32 -10.55
N LEU A 34 7.94 8.01 -11.41
CA LEU A 34 8.65 9.23 -11.06
C LEU A 34 7.67 10.30 -10.58
N GLY A 35 7.98 10.92 -9.44
CA GLY A 35 7.27 12.08 -8.91
C GLY A 35 6.02 11.79 -8.07
N VAL A 36 5.71 10.52 -7.77
CA VAL A 36 4.53 10.17 -6.96
C VAL A 36 4.89 10.14 -5.47
N VAL A 37 4.16 10.92 -4.67
CA VAL A 37 4.28 10.96 -3.20
C VAL A 37 3.91 9.61 -2.58
N GLU A 38 4.64 9.17 -1.56
CA GLU A 38 4.47 7.89 -0.85
C GLU A 38 3.01 7.60 -0.44
N ILE A 39 2.25 8.63 -0.10
CA ILE A 39 0.83 8.53 0.25
C ILE A 39 -0.05 7.98 -0.90
N ASN A 40 0.25 8.31 -2.15
CA ASN A 40 -0.51 7.83 -3.31
C ASN A 40 -0.31 6.32 -3.53
N TYR A 41 0.82 5.80 -3.08
CA TYR A 41 1.12 4.38 -3.13
C TYR A 41 0.30 3.58 -2.10
N ILE A 42 0.09 4.12 -0.90
CA ILE A 42 -0.85 3.56 0.08
C ILE A 42 -2.25 3.47 -0.53
N LYS A 43 -2.74 4.54 -1.15
CA LYS A 43 -4.08 4.55 -1.76
C LYS A 43 -4.23 3.43 -2.79
N LYS A 44 -3.22 3.24 -3.64
CA LYS A 44 -3.23 2.16 -4.62
C LYS A 44 -3.27 0.78 -3.96
N ALA A 45 -2.53 0.58 -2.88
CA ALA A 45 -2.56 -0.66 -2.11
C ALA A 45 -3.93 -0.90 -1.46
N LEU A 46 -4.54 0.13 -0.87
CA LEU A 46 -5.90 0.04 -0.31
C LEU A 46 -6.96 -0.23 -1.40
N SER A 47 -6.90 0.45 -2.54
CA SER A 47 -7.75 0.15 -3.70
C SER A 47 -7.52 -1.26 -4.24
N TRP A 48 -6.30 -1.80 -4.12
CA TRP A 48 -6.00 -3.17 -4.52
C TRP A 48 -6.58 -4.19 -3.55
N ILE A 49 -6.48 -3.95 -2.24
CA ILE A 49 -7.17 -4.72 -1.19
C ILE A 49 -8.67 -4.77 -1.46
N GLN A 50 -9.27 -3.60 -1.71
CA GLN A 50 -10.70 -3.48 -1.95
C GLN A 50 -11.14 -4.24 -3.21
N ARG A 51 -10.37 -4.15 -4.31
CA ARG A 51 -10.65 -4.90 -5.55
C ARG A 51 -10.64 -6.42 -5.35
N HIS A 52 -9.80 -6.92 -4.46
CA HIS A 52 -9.74 -8.34 -4.14
C HIS A 52 -10.79 -8.80 -3.12
N SER A 53 -11.60 -7.87 -2.59
CA SER A 53 -12.57 -8.15 -1.52
C SER A 53 -11.92 -8.82 -0.30
N TRP A 54 -10.64 -8.51 -0.03
CA TRP A 54 -9.95 -9.05 1.14
C TRP A 54 -10.46 -8.37 2.40
N SER A 55 -10.88 -9.18 3.38
CA SER A 55 -11.29 -8.75 4.71
C SER A 55 -10.22 -9.14 5.74
N ASN A 56 -10.10 -8.36 6.82
CA ASN A 56 -9.09 -8.55 7.88
C ASN A 56 -7.65 -8.56 7.33
N VAL A 57 -7.29 -7.44 6.68
CA VAL A 57 -5.95 -7.19 6.14
C VAL A 57 -5.10 -6.42 7.16
N VAL A 58 -3.88 -6.89 7.40
CA VAL A 58 -2.83 -6.16 8.11
C VAL A 58 -1.94 -5.51 7.08
N VAL A 59 -1.80 -4.19 7.13
CA VAL A 59 -0.89 -3.44 6.27
C VAL A 59 0.38 -3.12 7.06
N GLU A 60 1.51 -3.59 6.58
CA GLU A 60 2.84 -3.34 7.13
C GLU A 60 3.56 -2.36 6.19
N THR A 61 4.17 -1.32 6.74
CA THR A 61 4.97 -0.36 5.98
C THR A 61 6.15 0.10 6.83
N ASP A 62 7.27 0.40 6.17
CA ASP A 62 8.47 0.98 6.76
C ASP A 62 8.40 2.51 6.92
N SER A 63 7.34 3.15 6.40
CA SER A 63 7.15 4.60 6.50
C SER A 63 6.17 4.98 7.62
N LEU A 64 6.70 5.58 8.69
CA LEU A 64 5.88 6.08 9.81
C LEU A 64 4.88 7.16 9.36
N VAL A 65 5.24 7.97 8.37
CA VAL A 65 4.33 8.98 7.79
C VAL A 65 3.13 8.29 7.14
N CYS A 66 3.36 7.17 6.46
CA CYS A 66 2.30 6.35 5.88
C CYS A 66 1.39 5.74 6.95
N VAL A 67 1.96 5.19 8.03
CA VAL A 67 1.18 4.67 9.17
C VAL A 67 0.29 5.75 9.76
N GLN A 68 0.87 6.90 10.08
CA GLN A 68 0.12 8.02 10.67
C GLN A 68 -0.98 8.53 9.75
N ALA A 69 -0.71 8.65 8.46
CA ALA A 69 -1.72 9.13 7.52
C ALA A 69 -2.93 8.18 7.40
N ILE A 70 -2.70 6.86 7.42
CA ILE A 70 -3.78 5.86 7.44
C ILE A 70 -4.56 5.93 8.76
N GLN A 71 -3.89 6.09 9.89
CA GLN A 71 -4.51 6.06 11.21
C GLN A 71 -5.25 7.35 11.58
N CYS A 72 -4.79 8.50 11.10
CA CYS A 72 -5.30 9.81 11.53
C CYS A 72 -6.56 10.27 10.78
N ASP A 73 -7.15 9.44 9.91
CA ASP A 73 -8.26 9.81 9.01
C ASP A 73 -8.01 11.14 8.27
N LEU A 74 -6.72 11.43 8.02
CA LEU A 74 -6.29 12.65 7.37
C LEU A 74 -6.86 12.64 5.96
N HIS A 75 -7.52 13.72 5.57
CA HIS A 75 -7.98 13.89 4.20
C HIS A 75 -6.77 13.85 3.26
N MET A 76 -6.57 12.71 2.61
CA MET A 76 -5.52 12.54 1.63
C MET A 76 -6.07 13.06 0.29
N PRO A 77 -5.64 14.23 -0.23
CA PRO A 77 -6.07 14.69 -1.53
C PRO A 77 -5.62 13.68 -2.60
N SER A 78 -6.53 13.24 -3.48
CA SER A 78 -6.16 12.51 -4.68
C SER A 78 -5.70 13.50 -5.74
N GLU A 79 -4.52 13.30 -6.32
CA GLU A 79 -4.21 13.97 -7.59
C GLU A 79 -5.21 13.47 -8.66
N LEU A 80 -6.20 14.30 -8.96
CA LEU A 80 -7.03 14.22 -10.16
C LEU A 80 -6.68 15.40 -11.05
N ALA A 81 -5.84 15.14 -12.05
CA ALA A 81 -5.66 15.81 -13.35
C ALA A 81 -4.34 15.21 -13.89
N TYR A 82 -4.29 14.46 -14.98
CA TYR A 82 -4.84 14.71 -16.32
C TYR A 82 -5.21 13.40 -17.02
#